data_AF-A2DR37-F1
#
_entry.id   AF-A2DR37-F1
#
_cell.length_a   1.000
_cell.length_b   1.000
_cell.length_c   1.000
_cell.angle_alpha   90.00
_cell.angle_beta   90.00
_cell.angle_gamma   90.00
#
_symmetry.space_group_name_H-M   'P 1'
#
loop_
_entity.id
_entity.type
_entity.pdbx_description
1 polymer ?
#
loop_
_entity_poly.entity_id
_entity_poly.type
_entity_poly.pdbx_seq_one_letter_code
_entity_poly.pdbx_strand_id
1 'polypeptide(L)'
;MNPKSYNTLVTEYKDYIDTVDSLYRLDTIDENEISALYKQIKANLIETKILTPEGVRQMISRACFINSRSLKGYLQLGMIVRNEYHTKDVTHIPKFFDYFTNKEYGVIFNERNKRNLYKFREKEIVMAIMNDDKDSLVRITGNQDFNPNEKHDMILNPNIK
;
A
#
# COMPACT_ATOMS: atom_id res chain seq x y z
N MET A 1 34.38 -9.94 13.16
CA MET A 1 33.89 -9.59 11.81
C MET A 1 34.17 -8.10 11.59
N ASN A 2 34.79 -7.74 10.46
CA ASN A 2 34.97 -6.34 10.11
C ASN A 2 33.64 -5.84 9.50
N PRO A 3 33.06 -4.70 9.92
CA PRO A 3 31.81 -4.21 9.36
C PRO A 3 31.97 -3.97 7.86
N LYS A 4 31.03 -4.49 7.05
CA LYS A 4 30.96 -4.13 5.63
C LYS A 4 30.70 -2.62 5.52
N SER A 5 31.32 -1.97 4.53
CA SER A 5 31.06 -0.55 4.27
C SER A 5 29.63 -0.35 3.74
N TYR A 6 29.06 0.84 3.96
CA TYR A 6 27.74 1.21 3.45
C TYR A 6 27.62 0.98 1.93
N ASN A 7 28.60 1.44 1.15
CA ASN A 7 28.60 1.30 -0.31
C ASN A 7 28.60 -0.17 -0.76
N THR A 8 29.32 -1.02 -0.03
CA THR A 8 29.34 -2.47 -0.28
C THR A 8 27.95 -3.06 -0.04
N LEU A 9 27.29 -2.70 1.06
CA LEU A 9 25.94 -3.20 1.37
C LEU A 9 24.91 -2.72 0.35
N VAL A 10 24.94 -1.45 -0.06
CA VAL A 10 24.01 -0.92 -1.08
C VAL A 10 24.16 -1.64 -2.41
N THR A 11 25.38 -1.98 -2.81
CA THR A 11 25.63 -2.72 -4.05
C THR A 11 25.16 -4.17 -3.94
N GLU A 12 25.41 -4.82 -2.80
CA GLU A 12 25.02 -6.21 -2.55
C GLU A 12 23.50 -6.41 -2.47
N TYR A 13 22.77 -5.44 -1.92
CA TYR A 13 21.31 -5.48 -1.78
C TYR A 13 20.60 -4.62 -2.83
N LYS A 14 21.27 -4.27 -3.93
CA LYS A 14 20.72 -3.37 -4.95
C LYS A 14 19.36 -3.83 -5.48
N ASP A 15 19.23 -5.10 -5.82
CA ASP A 15 17.99 -5.65 -6.37
C ASP A 15 16.82 -5.59 -5.36
N TYR A 16 17.11 -5.78 -4.07
CA TYR A 16 16.13 -5.58 -3.00
C TYR A 16 15.71 -4.11 -2.91
N ILE A 17 16.68 -3.20 -2.88
CA ILE A 17 16.46 -1.76 -2.75
C ILE A 17 15.64 -1.24 -3.93
N ASP A 18 16.05 -1.56 -5.15
CA ASP A 18 15.39 -1.11 -6.38
C ASP A 18 13.95 -1.64 -6.48
N THR A 19 13.71 -2.89 -6.07
CA THR A 19 12.35 -3.47 -6.04
C THR A 19 11.47 -2.77 -4.99
N VAL A 20 12.00 -2.51 -3.79
CA VAL A 20 11.25 -1.79 -2.74
C VAL A 20 10.96 -0.36 -3.19
N ASP A 21 11.95 0.34 -3.75
CA ASP A 21 11.76 1.69 -4.29
C ASP A 21 10.68 1.72 -5.38
N SER A 22 10.70 0.75 -6.30
CA SER A 22 9.69 0.61 -7.36
C SER A 22 8.29 0.39 -6.79
N LEU A 23 8.15 -0.43 -5.75
CA LEU A 23 6.88 -0.62 -5.06
C LEU A 23 6.36 0.69 -4.43
N TYR A 24 7.21 1.43 -3.72
CA TYR A 24 6.78 2.66 -3.05
C TYR A 24 6.53 3.81 -4.02
N ARG A 25 7.07 3.73 -5.25
CA ARG A 25 6.87 4.71 -6.32
C ARG A 25 5.85 4.29 -7.38
N LEU A 26 5.13 3.18 -7.19
CA LEU A 26 4.12 2.71 -8.14
C LEU A 26 3.16 3.84 -8.53
N ASP A 27 3.12 4.20 -9.80
CA ASP A 27 2.36 5.34 -10.34
C ASP A 27 1.38 4.94 -11.47
N THR A 28 1.17 3.63 -11.61
CA THR A 28 0.45 3.02 -12.73
C THR A 28 -0.69 2.11 -12.26
N ILE A 29 -1.67 1.93 -13.15
CA ILE A 29 -2.76 0.95 -13.04
C ILE A 29 -2.74 -0.06 -14.19
N ASP A 30 -1.73 0.00 -15.06
CA ASP A 30 -1.57 -0.93 -16.17
C ASP A 30 -1.24 -2.33 -15.65
N GLU A 31 -2.02 -3.32 -16.07
CA GLU A 31 -1.91 -4.69 -15.58
C GLU A 31 -0.57 -5.34 -15.95
N ASN A 32 0.03 -4.97 -17.09
CA ASN A 32 1.32 -5.51 -17.52
C ASN A 32 2.46 -4.93 -16.67
N GLU A 33 2.42 -3.63 -16.40
CA GLU A 33 3.40 -2.96 -15.53
C GLU A 33 3.31 -3.48 -14.09
N ILE A 34 2.09 -3.68 -13.57
CA ILE A 34 1.87 -4.28 -12.25
C ILE A 34 2.36 -5.73 -12.21
N SER A 35 2.10 -6.51 -13.27
CA SER A 35 2.61 -7.88 -13.40
C SER A 35 4.13 -7.92 -13.47
N ALA A 36 4.76 -6.95 -14.16
CA ALA A 36 6.21 -6.82 -14.22
C ALA A 36 6.81 -6.51 -12.84
N LEU A 37 6.24 -5.55 -12.10
CA LEU A 37 6.64 -5.25 -10.73
C LEU A 37 6.46 -6.47 -9.82
N TYR A 38 5.36 -7.21 -9.96
CA TYR A 38 5.15 -8.44 -9.20
C TYR A 38 6.25 -9.47 -9.44
N LYS A 39 6.68 -9.67 -10.70
CA LYS A 39 7.77 -10.59 -11.02
C LYS A 39 9.08 -10.18 -10.34
N GLN A 40 9.38 -8.88 -10.27
CA GLN A 40 10.54 -8.36 -9.54
C GLN A 40 10.42 -8.59 -8.03
N ILE A 41 9.24 -8.35 -7.45
CA ILE A 41 8.95 -8.62 -6.04
C ILE A 41 9.14 -10.11 -5.73
N LYS A 42 8.60 -10.99 -6.57
CA LYS A 42 8.70 -12.43 -6.39
C LYS A 42 10.16 -12.89 -6.42
N ALA A 43 10.90 -12.53 -7.48
CA ALA A 43 12.29 -12.92 -7.65
C ALA A 43 13.19 -12.36 -6.55
N ASN A 44 13.09 -11.05 -6.27
CA ASN A 44 14.05 -10.36 -5.42
C ASN A 44 13.72 -10.43 -3.92
N LEU A 45 12.45 -10.68 -3.55
CA LEU A 45 12.00 -10.66 -2.16
C LEU A 45 11.50 -12.01 -1.66
N ILE A 46 10.66 -12.70 -2.44
CA ILE A 46 10.01 -13.95 -2.00
C ILE A 46 10.94 -15.15 -2.21
N GLU A 47 11.49 -15.32 -3.42
CA GLU A 47 12.36 -16.45 -3.77
C GLU A 47 13.71 -16.39 -3.04
N THR A 48 14.23 -15.18 -2.79
CA THR A 48 15.40 -14.92 -1.93
C THR A 48 15.11 -15.09 -0.44
N LYS A 49 13.83 -15.29 -0.05
CA LYS A 49 13.36 -15.42 1.33
C LYS A 49 13.60 -14.20 2.20
N ILE A 50 13.79 -13.02 1.61
CA ILE A 50 13.89 -11.76 2.36
C ILE A 50 12.54 -11.42 3.00
N LEU A 51 11.44 -11.66 2.29
CA LEU A 51 10.07 -11.51 2.80
C LEU A 51 9.22 -12.74 2.45
N THR A 52 8.29 -13.08 3.33
CA THR A 52 7.23 -14.04 3.01
C THR A 52 6.14 -13.38 2.14
N PRO A 53 5.27 -14.15 1.46
CA PRO A 53 4.12 -13.60 0.76
C PRO A 53 3.19 -12.75 1.64
N GLU A 54 3.05 -13.09 2.94
CA GLU A 54 2.39 -12.27 3.94
C GLU A 54 3.13 -10.95 4.18
N GLY A 55 4.46 -10.99 4.33
CA GLY A 55 5.30 -9.81 4.50
C GLY A 55 5.23 -8.85 3.31
N VAL A 56 5.23 -9.40 2.09
CA VAL A 56 5.05 -8.63 0.85
C VAL A 56 3.69 -7.94 0.82
N ARG A 57 2.59 -8.61 1.18
CA ARG A 57 1.26 -7.95 1.22
C ARG A 57 1.16 -6.89 2.30
N GLN A 58 1.76 -7.12 3.46
CA GLN A 58 1.88 -6.06 4.48
C GLN A 58 2.62 -4.86 3.91
N MET A 59 3.72 -5.07 3.19
CA MET A 59 4.49 -4.00 2.56
C MET A 59 3.69 -3.26 1.47
N ILE A 60 3.01 -3.98 0.57
CA ILE A 60 2.11 -3.41 -0.45
C ILE A 60 1.03 -2.54 0.20
N SER A 61 0.38 -3.05 1.25
CA SER A 61 -0.69 -2.32 1.93
C SER A 61 -0.21 -1.04 2.63
N ARG A 62 1.04 -1.01 3.08
CA ARG A 62 1.69 0.19 3.65
C ARG A 62 2.17 1.16 2.56
N ALA A 63 2.70 0.65 1.45
CA ALA A 63 3.08 1.49 0.32
C ALA A 63 1.86 2.21 -0.27
N CYS A 64 0.74 1.50 -0.41
CA CYS A 64 -0.56 2.05 -0.81
C CYS A 64 -1.03 3.21 0.08
N PHE A 65 -0.73 3.16 1.37
CA PHE A 65 -1.08 4.23 2.32
C PHE A 65 -0.25 5.49 2.08
N ILE A 66 1.02 5.36 1.67
CA ILE A 66 1.91 6.49 1.40
C ILE A 66 1.64 7.10 0.03
N ASN A 67 1.36 6.27 -0.98
CA ASN A 67 1.08 6.68 -2.35
C ASN A 67 -0.35 6.28 -2.75
N SER A 68 -1.32 7.03 -2.23
CA SER A 68 -2.74 6.71 -2.39
C SER A 68 -3.29 6.97 -3.80
N ARG A 69 -2.57 7.75 -4.63
CA ARG A 69 -2.90 8.02 -6.04
C ARG A 69 -3.01 6.73 -6.86
N SER A 70 -2.14 5.77 -6.59
CA SER A 70 -2.10 4.49 -7.32
C SER A 70 -2.86 3.38 -6.59
N LEU A 71 -3.88 3.72 -5.79
CA LEU A 71 -4.65 2.76 -4.99
C LEU A 71 -4.97 1.50 -5.80
N LYS A 72 -5.60 1.66 -6.96
CA LYS A 72 -6.02 0.53 -7.81
C LYS A 72 -4.85 -0.40 -8.15
N GLY A 73 -3.70 0.15 -8.51
CA GLY A 73 -2.50 -0.62 -8.81
C GLY A 73 -2.01 -1.42 -7.60
N TYR A 74 -2.01 -0.82 -6.42
CA TYR A 74 -1.67 -1.52 -5.18
C TYR A 74 -2.67 -2.62 -4.82
N LEU A 75 -3.98 -2.41 -5.02
CA LEU A 75 -4.98 -3.44 -4.77
C LEU A 75 -4.80 -4.61 -5.73
N GLN A 76 -4.59 -4.35 -7.03
CA GLN A 76 -4.29 -5.36 -8.04
C GLN A 76 -3.04 -6.16 -7.66
N LEU A 77 -1.95 -5.49 -7.29
CA LEU A 77 -0.71 -6.14 -6.87
C LEU A 77 -0.93 -7.03 -5.62
N GLY A 78 -1.69 -6.56 -4.63
CA GLY A 78 -2.06 -7.34 -3.46
C GLY A 78 -2.90 -8.58 -3.81
N MET A 79 -3.81 -8.46 -4.77
CA MET A 79 -4.63 -9.57 -5.27
C MET A 79 -3.81 -10.61 -6.03
N ILE A 80 -2.82 -10.19 -6.84
CA ILE A 80 -1.90 -11.11 -7.52
C ILE A 80 -1.18 -11.99 -6.49
N VAL A 81 -0.57 -11.38 -5.47
CA VAL A 81 0.13 -12.13 -4.40
C VAL A 81 -0.83 -13.07 -3.66
N ARG A 82 -2.05 -12.61 -3.36
CA ARG A 82 -3.07 -13.44 -2.70
C ARG A 82 -3.42 -14.68 -3.51
N ASN A 83 -3.65 -14.49 -4.80
CA ASN A 83 -4.15 -15.54 -5.68
C ASN A 83 -3.08 -16.59 -5.94
N GLU A 84 -1.81 -16.19 -6.07
CA GLU A 84 -0.72 -17.15 -6.25
C GLU A 84 -0.44 -17.95 -4.98
N TYR A 85 -0.30 -17.28 -3.83
CA TYR A 85 0.14 -17.94 -2.59
C TYR A 85 -1.00 -18.43 -1.70
N HIS A 86 -2.27 -18.18 -2.07
CA HIS A 86 -3.47 -18.65 -1.37
C HIS A 86 -3.50 -18.34 0.14
N THR A 87 -2.81 -17.30 0.55
CA THR A 87 -2.62 -16.93 1.95
C THR A 87 -3.95 -16.49 2.56
N LYS A 88 -4.42 -17.21 3.58
CA LYS A 88 -5.67 -16.93 4.28
C LYS A 88 -5.33 -16.22 5.60
N ASP A 89 -5.73 -14.96 5.70
CA ASP A 89 -5.51 -14.05 6.83
C ASP A 89 -4.07 -13.52 6.98
N VAL A 90 -3.95 -12.20 7.08
CA VAL A 90 -2.68 -11.48 7.31
C VAL A 90 -2.90 -10.52 8.44
N THR A 91 -2.01 -10.58 9.42
CA THR A 91 -1.98 -9.55 10.45
C THR A 91 -1.38 -8.25 9.89
N HIS A 92 -1.69 -7.14 10.56
CA HIS A 92 -1.09 -5.82 10.28
C HIS A 92 -1.39 -5.22 8.89
N ILE A 93 -2.46 -5.65 8.22
CA ILE A 93 -3.03 -4.92 7.08
C ILE A 93 -3.80 -3.70 7.59
N PRO A 94 -3.52 -2.49 7.07
CA PRO A 94 -4.30 -1.30 7.37
C PRO A 94 -5.78 -1.47 7.00
N LYS A 95 -6.68 -0.99 7.85
CA LYS A 95 -8.14 -1.02 7.61
C LYS A 95 -8.52 -0.34 6.29
N PHE A 96 -7.79 0.71 5.91
CA PHE A 96 -7.95 1.39 4.61
C PHE A 96 -7.81 0.41 3.45
N PHE A 97 -6.75 -0.41 3.45
CA PHE A 97 -6.50 -1.36 2.38
C PHE A 97 -7.63 -2.38 2.31
N ASP A 98 -8.00 -2.99 3.45
CA ASP A 98 -9.11 -3.94 3.51
C ASP A 98 -10.47 -3.33 3.12
N TYR A 99 -10.70 -2.06 3.42
CA TYR A 99 -11.91 -1.37 3.01
C TYR A 99 -12.02 -1.31 1.48
N PHE A 100 -10.96 -0.87 0.80
CA PHE A 100 -10.96 -0.76 -0.66
C PHE A 100 -10.90 -2.12 -1.35
N THR A 101 -10.14 -3.09 -0.84
CA THR A 101 -10.14 -4.45 -1.42
C THR A 101 -11.48 -5.14 -1.25
N ASN A 102 -12.19 -4.89 -0.14
CA ASN A 102 -13.53 -5.42 0.08
C ASN A 102 -14.55 -4.73 -0.84
N LYS A 103 -14.42 -3.41 -1.03
CA LYS A 103 -15.29 -2.64 -1.93
C LYS A 103 -15.13 -3.08 -3.39
N GLU A 104 -13.90 -3.29 -3.86
CA GLU A 104 -13.60 -3.61 -5.27
C GLU A 104 -13.70 -5.11 -5.57
N TYR A 105 -13.23 -5.98 -4.67
CA TYR A 105 -13.09 -7.42 -4.94
C TYR A 105 -13.87 -8.32 -3.96
N GLY A 106 -14.54 -7.76 -2.95
CA GLY A 106 -15.17 -8.55 -1.89
C GLY A 106 -14.19 -9.31 -0.99
N VAL A 107 -12.92 -8.87 -0.96
CA VAL A 107 -11.84 -9.54 -0.20
C VAL A 107 -11.41 -8.70 0.99
N ILE A 108 -11.31 -9.35 2.14
CA ILE A 108 -10.69 -8.82 3.36
C ILE A 108 -9.43 -9.64 3.61
N PHE A 109 -8.27 -8.98 3.72
CA PHE A 109 -7.00 -9.62 3.97
C PHE A 109 -6.75 -9.90 5.45
N ASN A 110 -7.17 -8.98 6.33
CA ASN A 110 -7.09 -9.15 7.78
C ASN A 110 -8.51 -9.26 8.36
N GLU A 111 -8.92 -10.46 8.75
CA GLU A 111 -10.30 -10.68 9.25
C GLU A 111 -10.62 -9.85 10.50
N ARG A 112 -9.60 -9.41 11.25
CA ARG A 112 -9.79 -8.51 12.40
C ARG A 112 -10.34 -7.14 12.01
N ASN A 113 -10.10 -6.71 10.77
CA ASN A 113 -10.61 -5.43 10.27
C ASN A 113 -12.10 -5.49 9.96
N LYS A 114 -12.65 -6.66 9.61
CA LYS A 114 -14.05 -6.87 9.21
C LYS A 114 -15.07 -6.22 10.16
N ARG A 115 -14.86 -6.38 11.47
CA ARG A 115 -15.75 -5.83 12.51
C ARG A 115 -15.79 -4.30 12.56
N ASN A 116 -14.83 -3.62 11.93
CA ASN A 116 -14.73 -2.17 11.97
C ASN A 116 -14.80 -1.52 10.57
N LEU A 117 -14.88 -2.30 9.49
CA LEU A 117 -14.95 -1.76 8.13
C LEU A 117 -16.17 -0.86 7.92
N TYR A 118 -17.32 -1.16 8.52
CA TYR A 118 -18.53 -0.33 8.41
C TYR A 118 -18.38 1.08 9.03
N LYS A 119 -17.40 1.27 9.93
CA LYS A 119 -17.09 2.57 10.53
C LYS A 119 -16.18 3.40 9.63
N PHE A 120 -15.53 2.78 8.66
CA PHE A 120 -14.66 3.47 7.73
C PHE A 120 -15.49 4.39 6.84
N ARG A 121 -15.04 5.64 6.72
CA ARG A 121 -15.69 6.70 5.94
C ARG A 121 -14.65 7.27 5.01
N GLU A 122 -14.93 7.25 3.72
CA GLU A 122 -14.14 7.98 2.72
C GLU A 122 -14.29 9.47 3.00
N LYS A 123 -13.21 10.11 3.44
CA LYS A 123 -13.18 11.56 3.62
C LYS A 123 -12.97 12.22 2.27
N GLU A 124 -13.73 13.29 2.02
CA GLU A 124 -13.76 13.98 0.72
C GLU A 124 -12.37 14.43 0.27
N ILE A 125 -11.56 15.00 1.17
CA ILE A 125 -10.18 15.41 0.88
C ILE A 125 -9.28 14.25 0.48
N VAL A 126 -9.48 13.07 1.10
CA VAL A 126 -8.67 11.90 0.80
C VAL A 126 -9.04 11.36 -0.58
N MET A 127 -10.33 11.35 -0.90
CA MET A 127 -10.81 10.99 -2.24
C MET A 127 -10.32 11.97 -3.31
N ALA A 128 -10.28 13.27 -3.01
CA ALA A 128 -9.72 14.27 -3.91
C ALA A 128 -8.23 14.00 -4.21
N ILE A 129 -7.43 13.71 -3.18
CA ILE A 129 -6.00 13.35 -3.34
C ILE A 129 -5.85 12.06 -4.15
N MET A 130 -6.61 11.01 -3.80
CA MET A 130 -6.53 9.71 -4.45
C MET A 130 -6.88 9.76 -5.94
N ASN A 131 -7.85 10.60 -6.31
CA ASN A 131 -8.32 10.73 -7.68
C ASN A 131 -7.62 11.84 -8.48
N ASP A 132 -6.59 12.49 -7.91
CA ASP A 132 -5.93 13.65 -8.51
C ASP A 132 -6.93 14.78 -8.87
N ASP A 133 -8.01 14.91 -8.08
CA ASP A 133 -9.08 15.89 -8.27
C ASP A 133 -8.68 17.22 -7.63
N LYS A 134 -7.93 17.99 -8.41
CA LYS A 134 -7.43 19.31 -8.01
C LYS A 134 -8.58 20.28 -7.68
N ASP A 135 -9.68 20.23 -8.40
CA ASP A 135 -10.79 21.17 -8.23
C ASP A 135 -11.49 20.94 -6.89
N SER A 136 -11.77 19.68 -6.55
CA SER A 136 -12.28 19.30 -5.24
C SER A 136 -11.30 19.68 -4.13
N LEU A 137 -10.01 19.44 -4.31
CA LEU A 137 -9.01 19.77 -3.30
C LEU A 137 -8.93 21.28 -3.03
N VAL A 138 -8.96 22.11 -4.08
CA VAL A 138 -9.00 23.59 -3.95
C VAL A 138 -10.27 24.02 -3.24
N ARG A 139 -11.43 23.47 -3.60
CA ARG A 139 -12.70 23.81 -2.94
C ARG A 139 -12.69 23.45 -1.45
N ILE A 140 -12.18 22.27 -1.09
CA ILE A 140 -12.14 21.79 0.29
C ILE A 140 -11.20 22.66 1.13
N THR A 141 -9.99 22.90 0.62
CA THR A 141 -8.96 23.67 1.35
C THR A 141 -9.23 25.17 1.39
N GLY A 142 -10.03 25.70 0.45
CA GLY A 142 -10.50 27.08 0.42
C GLY A 142 -11.71 27.37 1.31
N ASN A 143 -12.32 26.35 1.93
CA ASN A 143 -13.42 26.54 2.87
C ASN A 143 -12.92 27.19 4.17
N GLN A 144 -13.63 28.20 4.70
CA GLN A 144 -13.27 28.88 5.94
C GLN A 144 -13.25 27.95 7.17
N ASP A 145 -14.03 26.86 7.13
CA ASP A 145 -14.09 25.86 8.19
C ASP A 145 -13.00 24.78 8.06
N PHE A 146 -12.15 24.85 7.02
CA PHE A 146 -11.08 23.87 6.82
C PHE A 146 -10.03 23.98 7.95
N ASN A 147 -9.86 22.89 8.69
CA ASN A 147 -8.82 22.77 9.69
C ASN A 147 -7.59 22.05 9.09
N PRO A 148 -6.48 22.75 8.78
CA PRO A 148 -5.27 22.13 8.23
C PRO A 148 -4.59 21.16 9.23
N ASN A 149 -4.94 21.22 10.51
CA ASN A 149 -4.43 20.33 11.54
C ASN A 149 -5.37 19.14 11.82
N GLU A 150 -6.49 18.99 11.09
CA GLU A 150 -7.35 17.83 11.24
C GLU A 150 -6.59 16.58 10.82
N LYS A 151 -6.33 15.70 11.79
CA LYS A 151 -5.79 14.38 11.49
C LYS A 151 -6.90 13.53 10.92
N HIS A 152 -6.80 13.21 9.66
CA HIS A 152 -7.64 12.19 9.05
C HIS A 152 -7.00 10.83 9.33
N ASP A 153 -7.73 9.91 9.97
CA ASP A 153 -7.27 8.54 10.24
C ASP A 153 -6.83 7.79 8.97
N MET A 154 -7.29 8.26 7.80
CA MET A 154 -6.87 7.83 6.47
C MET A 154 -5.45 8.27 6.08
N ILE A 155 -4.92 9.36 6.65
CA ILE A 155 -3.65 10.00 6.26
C ILE A 155 -2.58 9.82 7.36
N LEU A 156 -2.96 9.66 8.65
CA LEU A 156 -1.98 9.62 9.75
C LEU A 156 -2.38 8.72 10.94
N ASN A 157 -2.60 7.40 10.76
CA ASN A 157 -2.24 6.45 11.82
C ASN A 157 -2.19 4.97 11.39
N PRO A 158 -1.01 4.37 11.15
CA PRO A 158 -0.88 2.92 10.98
C PRO A 158 -1.01 2.14 12.31
N ASN A 159 -1.07 2.81 13.48
CA ASN A 159 -1.11 2.16 14.78
C ASN A 159 -2.09 2.84 15.74
N ILE A 160 -3.36 2.42 15.69
CA ILE A 160 -4.22 2.55 16.87
C ILE A 160 -4.01 1.28 17.69
N LYS A 161 -3.32 1.43 18.83
CA LYS A 161 -3.25 0.42 19.90
C LYS A 161 -4.64 0.12 20.43
#